data_AF-A0A2N8RBM7-F1
#
_entry.id   AF-A0A2N8RBM7-F1
#
_cell.length_a   1.000
_cell.length_b   1.000
_cell.length_c   1.000
_cell.angle_alpha   90.00
_cell.angle_beta   90.00
_cell.angle_gamma   90.00
#
_symmetry.space_group_name_H-M   'P 1'
#
loop_
_entity.id
_entity.type
_entity.pdbx_description
1 polymer ?
#
loop_
_entity_poly.entity_id
_entity_poly.type
_entity_poly.pdbx_seq_one_letter_code
_entity_poly.pdbx_strand_id
1 'polypeptide(L)'
;MKKLALTVCSLLAAFALFGWSLNDVLNAPPSVSQVSPQGGHLIESVPVRGLLAPGGGLSYLRIVDRTDGTKVFRSPLFTTRSVDMRASEDSQNLGVTWIAFDKHTQAFTLSIPQWRPDWRNIFFSNTPYEVVPNG
;
A
#
# COMPACT_ATOMS: atom_id res chain seq x y z
N MET A 1 18.54 -36.00 12.44
CA MET A 1 17.49 -36.13 11.39
C MET A 1 16.12 -35.60 11.83
N LYS A 2 15.50 -36.11 12.92
CA LYS A 2 14.16 -35.64 13.37
C LYS A 2 14.06 -34.14 13.69
N LYS A 3 15.08 -33.57 14.36
CA LYS A 3 15.12 -32.13 14.68
C LYS A 3 15.23 -31.25 13.44
N LEU A 4 16.07 -31.63 12.47
CA LEU A 4 16.21 -30.93 11.19
C LEU A 4 14.90 -30.94 10.41
N ALA A 5 14.26 -32.11 10.29
CA ALA A 5 12.98 -32.24 9.61
C ALA A 5 11.90 -31.37 10.27
N LEU A 6 11.83 -31.35 11.61
CA LEU A 6 10.90 -30.51 12.34
C LEU A 6 11.15 -29.02 12.08
N THR A 7 12.42 -28.58 12.13
CA THR A 7 12.79 -27.18 11.86
C THR A 7 12.40 -26.76 10.44
N VAL A 8 12.66 -27.62 9.44
CA VAL A 8 12.29 -27.36 8.05
C VAL A 8 10.77 -27.26 7.90
N CYS A 9 10.02 -28.20 8.47
CA CYS A 9 8.55 -28.17 8.42
C CYS A 9 7.99 -26.91 9.08
N SER A 10 8.51 -26.51 10.25
CA SER A 10 8.08 -25.30 10.93
C SER A 10 8.38 -24.04 10.12
N LEU A 11 9.54 -23.99 9.46
CA LEU A 11 9.92 -22.86 8.61
C LEU A 11 9.00 -22.76 7.38
N LEU A 12 8.71 -23.88 6.72
CA LEU A 12 7.77 -23.93 5.60
C LEU A 12 6.37 -23.49 6.03
N ALA A 13 5.89 -23.95 7.19
CA ALA A 13 4.61 -23.53 7.74
C ALA A 13 4.58 -22.01 8.01
N ALA A 14 5.67 -21.44 8.55
CA ALA A 14 5.77 -20.00 8.79
C ALA A 14 5.72 -19.20 7.47
N PHE A 15 6.43 -19.63 6.43
CA PHE A 15 6.37 -18.97 5.12
C PHE A 15 4.99 -19.11 4.46
N ALA A 16 4.34 -20.26 4.58
CA ALA A 16 2.99 -20.45 4.07
C ALA A 16 1.98 -19.53 4.78
N LEU A 17 2.06 -19.43 6.11
CA LEU A 17 1.22 -18.52 6.90
C LEU A 17 1.48 -17.05 6.54
N PHE A 18 2.75 -16.68 6.36
CA PHE A 18 3.11 -15.33 5.93
C PHE A 18 2.56 -15.02 4.53
N GLY A 19 2.77 -15.92 3.57
CA GLY A 19 2.26 -15.77 2.20
C GLY A 19 0.75 -15.67 2.14
N TRP A 20 0.05 -16.49 2.92
CA TRP A 20 -1.41 -16.42 3.04
C TRP A 20 -1.86 -15.07 3.64
N SER A 21 -1.26 -14.64 4.75
CA SER A 21 -1.58 -13.34 5.36
C SER A 21 -1.28 -12.17 4.43
N LEU A 22 -0.23 -12.24 3.62
CA LEU A 22 0.08 -11.22 2.61
C LEU A 22 -0.97 -11.19 1.51
N ASN A 23 -1.33 -12.35 0.97
CA ASN A 23 -2.37 -12.46 -0.05
C ASN A 23 -3.70 -11.89 0.45
N ASP A 24 -4.09 -12.23 1.67
CA ASP A 24 -5.34 -11.75 2.27
C ASP A 24 -5.38 -10.22 2.41
N VAL A 25 -4.27 -9.59 2.82
CA VAL A 25 -4.20 -8.12 2.92
C VAL A 25 -4.19 -7.48 1.52
N LEU A 26 -3.46 -8.02 0.56
CA LEU A 26 -3.37 -7.45 -0.79
C LEU A 26 -4.72 -7.48 -1.54
N ASN A 27 -5.54 -8.49 -1.25
CA ASN A 27 -6.89 -8.65 -1.80
C ASN A 27 -7.99 -8.08 -0.88
N ALA A 28 -7.62 -7.44 0.24
CA ALA A 28 -8.59 -6.89 1.17
C ALA A 28 -9.40 -5.74 0.52
N PRO A 29 -10.67 -5.57 0.92
CA PRO A 29 -11.44 -4.40 0.54
C PRO A 29 -10.82 -3.13 1.14
N PRO A 30 -10.89 -2.00 0.44
CA PRO A 30 -10.42 -0.74 0.99
C PRO A 30 -11.36 -0.25 2.10
N SER A 31 -10.82 0.49 3.07
CA SER A 31 -11.64 1.16 4.09
C SER A 31 -12.22 2.49 3.59
N VAL A 32 -11.56 3.10 2.60
CA VAL A 32 -12.04 4.29 1.89
C VAL A 32 -11.78 4.06 0.42
N SER A 33 -12.78 4.28 -0.42
CA SER A 33 -12.65 4.24 -1.88
C SER A 33 -13.42 5.43 -2.45
N GLN A 34 -12.77 6.19 -3.31
CA GLN A 34 -13.35 7.36 -3.95
C GLN A 34 -12.92 7.43 -5.41
N VAL A 35 -13.78 8.00 -6.24
CA VAL A 35 -13.44 8.27 -7.64
C VAL A 35 -12.57 9.52 -7.70
N SER A 36 -11.52 9.49 -8.51
CA SER A 36 -10.67 10.66 -8.75
C SER A 36 -11.48 11.81 -9.40
N PRO A 37 -11.14 13.08 -9.18
CA PRO A 37 -11.88 14.22 -9.71
C PRO A 37 -12.18 14.19 -11.22
N GLN A 38 -11.26 13.65 -12.04
CA GLN A 38 -11.44 13.51 -13.49
C GLN A 38 -12.12 12.19 -13.88
N GLY A 39 -12.43 11.32 -12.90
CA GLY A 39 -13.23 10.11 -13.10
C GLY A 39 -12.47 8.89 -13.60
N GLY A 40 -11.19 9.01 -13.94
CA GLY A 40 -10.40 7.94 -14.56
C GLY A 40 -9.91 6.86 -13.59
N HIS A 41 -9.80 7.18 -12.29
CA HIS A 41 -9.19 6.28 -11.31
C HIS A 41 -10.06 6.13 -10.05
N LEU A 42 -9.87 5.02 -9.34
CA LEU A 42 -10.23 4.89 -7.94
C LEU A 42 -9.00 5.18 -7.08
N ILE A 43 -9.18 5.97 -6.03
CA ILE A 43 -8.17 6.24 -5.02
C ILE A 43 -8.63 5.57 -3.73
N GLU A 44 -7.88 4.56 -3.30
CA GLU A 44 -8.31 3.69 -2.22
C GLU A 44 -7.30 3.66 -1.07
N SER A 45 -7.80 3.66 0.16
CA SER A 45 -6.99 3.33 1.34
C SER A 45 -7.24 1.89 1.75
N VAL A 46 -6.21 1.05 1.69
CA VAL A 46 -6.32 -0.36 2.08
C VAL A 46 -5.62 -0.56 3.42
N PRO A 47 -6.35 -0.90 4.51
CA PRO A 47 -5.75 -1.11 5.81
C PRO A 47 -4.98 -2.43 5.87
N VAL A 48 -3.77 -2.40 6.38
CA VAL A 48 -2.98 -3.59 6.70
C VAL A 48 -3.35 -4.07 8.11
N ARG A 49 -3.68 -5.36 8.24
CA ARG A 49 -4.14 -5.97 9.48
C ARG A 49 -3.53 -7.37 9.66
N GLY A 50 -3.82 -8.00 10.79
CA GLY A 50 -3.41 -9.37 11.07
C GLY A 50 -1.91 -9.48 11.36
N LEU A 51 -1.28 -10.58 10.93
CA LEU A 51 0.12 -10.87 11.21
C LEU A 51 1.08 -9.81 10.63
N LEU A 52 0.68 -9.16 9.54
CA LEU A 52 1.48 -8.12 8.89
C LEU A 52 1.37 -6.75 9.55
N ALA A 53 0.37 -6.52 10.39
CA ALA A 53 0.27 -5.34 11.24
C ALA A 53 -0.55 -5.67 12.50
N PRO A 54 0.07 -6.27 13.52
CA PRO A 54 -0.59 -6.54 14.80
C PRO A 54 -1.06 -5.22 15.43
N GLY A 55 -2.36 -5.12 15.72
CA GLY A 55 -2.98 -3.87 16.20
C GLY A 55 -3.39 -2.88 15.09
N GLY A 56 -3.10 -3.19 13.83
CA GLY A 56 -3.45 -2.37 12.67
C GLY A 56 -2.70 -1.02 12.63
N GLY A 57 -3.36 0.02 12.16
CA GLY A 57 -2.84 1.39 12.14
C GLY A 57 -1.94 1.73 10.94
N LEU A 58 -1.74 0.77 10.03
CA LEU A 58 -1.04 0.98 8.77
C LEU A 58 -2.00 0.80 7.60
N SER A 59 -1.78 1.58 6.56
CA SER A 59 -2.47 1.47 5.28
C SER A 59 -1.47 1.67 4.14
N TYR A 60 -1.84 1.28 2.93
CA TYR A 60 -1.24 1.78 1.71
C TYR A 60 -2.32 2.40 0.83
N LEU A 61 -1.90 3.26 -0.10
CA LEU A 61 -2.77 3.85 -1.11
C LEU A 61 -2.77 2.91 -2.31
N ARG A 62 -3.95 2.60 -2.81
CA ARG A 62 -4.14 1.80 -4.02
C ARG A 62 -4.85 2.66 -5.06
N ILE A 63 -4.17 2.92 -6.17
CA ILE A 63 -4.74 3.58 -7.34
C ILE A 63 -5.14 2.49 -8.33
N VAL A 64 -6.40 2.49 -8.74
CA VAL A 64 -6.95 1.52 -9.71
C VAL A 64 -7.46 2.29 -10.92
N ASP A 65 -6.98 1.97 -12.11
CA ASP A 65 -7.52 2.49 -13.36
C ASP A 65 -8.94 1.93 -13.57
N ARG A 66 -9.92 2.80 -13.86
CA ARG A 66 -11.32 2.39 -14.02
C ARG A 66 -11.64 1.83 -15.39
N THR A 67 -10.81 2.11 -16.39
CA THR A 67 -10.92 1.57 -17.75
C THR A 67 -10.23 0.21 -17.86
N ASP A 68 -9.16 0.01 -17.08
CA ASP A 68 -8.40 -1.23 -17.00
C ASP A 68 -8.10 -1.59 -15.55
N GLY A 69 -9.02 -2.33 -14.92
CA GLY A 69 -8.89 -2.75 -13.52
C GLY A 69 -7.69 -3.65 -13.21
N THR A 70 -6.91 -4.07 -14.22
CA THR A 70 -5.64 -4.79 -14.02
C THR A 70 -4.48 -3.84 -13.67
N LYS A 71 -4.61 -2.54 -13.97
CA LYS A 71 -3.63 -1.51 -13.61
C LYS A 71 -3.88 -1.02 -12.20
N VAL A 72 -3.13 -1.62 -11.28
CA VAL A 72 -3.18 -1.34 -9.84
C VAL A 72 -1.82 -0.88 -9.35
N PHE A 73 -1.75 0.35 -8.85
CA PHE A 73 -0.55 0.97 -8.30
C PHE A 73 -0.67 1.11 -6.79
N ARG A 74 0.36 0.72 -6.05
CA ARG A 74 0.36 0.65 -4.59
C ARG A 74 1.52 1.43 -4.02
N SER A 75 1.21 2.38 -3.14
CA SER A 75 2.20 3.15 -2.41
C SER A 75 2.92 2.29 -1.38
N PRO A 76 4.07 2.75 -0.84
CA PRO A 76 4.56 2.23 0.43
C PRO A 76 3.56 2.47 1.57
N LEU A 77 3.78 1.77 2.68
CA LEU A 77 2.95 1.88 3.87
C LEU A 77 3.05 3.25 4.51
N PHE A 78 1.94 3.68 5.11
CA PHE A 78 1.84 4.85 5.95
C PHE A 78 0.90 4.59 7.13
N THR A 79 1.03 5.39 8.18
CA THR A 79 0.10 5.34 9.32
C THR A 79 -1.27 5.83 8.89
N THR A 80 -2.32 5.03 9.07
CA THR A 80 -3.68 5.30 8.54
C THR A 80 -4.21 6.69 8.91
N ARG A 81 -3.84 7.23 10.08
CA ARG A 81 -4.30 8.54 10.58
C ARG A 81 -3.49 9.74 10.07
N SER A 82 -2.40 9.51 9.33
CA SER A 82 -1.51 10.58 8.86
C SER A 82 -1.96 11.24 7.55
N VAL A 83 -3.00 10.70 6.91
CA VAL A 83 -3.44 11.09 5.57
C VAL A 83 -4.93 11.40 5.59
N ASP A 84 -5.31 12.60 5.16
CA ASP A 84 -6.69 12.92 4.81
C ASP A 84 -6.94 12.42 3.38
N MET A 85 -7.90 11.50 3.26
CA MET A 85 -8.23 10.81 2.04
C MET A 85 -8.97 11.66 1.00
N ARG A 86 -9.19 12.97 1.18
CA ARG A 86 -9.79 13.80 0.12
C ARG A 86 -8.98 13.74 -1.18
N ALA A 87 -9.65 13.38 -2.28
CA ALA A 87 -9.03 13.28 -3.59
C ALA A 87 -8.54 14.64 -4.11
N SER A 88 -7.35 14.67 -4.69
CA SER A 88 -6.87 15.74 -5.55
C SER A 88 -6.40 15.16 -6.87
N GLU A 89 -6.58 15.90 -7.96
CA GLU A 89 -6.12 15.49 -9.28
C GLU A 89 -5.95 16.70 -10.20
N ASP A 90 -4.82 16.75 -10.88
CA ASP A 90 -4.48 17.71 -11.91
C ASP A 90 -4.06 17.00 -13.21
N SER A 91 -3.43 17.71 -14.15
CA SER A 91 -3.00 17.14 -15.42
C SER A 91 -1.86 16.11 -15.30
N GLN A 92 -1.03 16.21 -14.26
CA GLN A 92 0.15 15.39 -14.03
C GLN A 92 -0.05 14.39 -12.89
N ASN A 93 -0.72 14.81 -11.82
CA ASN A 93 -0.80 14.06 -10.58
C ASN A 93 -2.24 13.72 -10.20
N LEU A 94 -2.40 12.64 -9.45
CA LEU A 94 -3.60 12.33 -8.68
C LEU A 94 -3.20 11.82 -7.30
N GLY A 95 -4.04 11.99 -6.29
CA GLY A 95 -3.70 11.49 -4.96
C GLY A 95 -4.59 12.02 -3.86
N VAL A 96 -4.00 12.11 -2.68
CA VAL A 96 -4.63 12.59 -1.44
C VAL A 96 -3.64 13.47 -0.70
N THR A 97 -4.05 13.98 0.46
CA THR A 97 -3.17 14.82 1.28
C THR A 97 -1.87 14.08 1.59
N TRP A 98 -0.72 14.70 1.31
CA TRP A 98 0.63 14.16 1.52
C TRP A 98 1.07 12.99 0.62
N ILE A 99 0.22 12.50 -0.28
CA ILE A 99 0.58 11.42 -1.21
C ILE A 99 0.11 11.80 -2.61
N ALA A 100 1.06 12.04 -3.51
CA ALA A 100 0.81 12.24 -4.93
C ALA A 100 1.25 11.01 -5.73
N PHE A 101 0.54 10.73 -6.82
CA PHE A 101 0.86 9.73 -7.83
C PHE A 101 0.97 10.42 -9.18
N ASP A 102 2.15 10.37 -9.77
CA ASP A 102 2.41 10.91 -11.11
C ASP A 102 1.86 9.94 -12.17
N LYS A 103 0.98 10.45 -13.03
CA LYS A 103 0.27 9.67 -14.06
C LYS A 103 1.20 9.15 -15.17
N HIS A 104 2.29 9.87 -15.45
CA HIS A 104 3.22 9.57 -16.54
C HIS A 104 4.33 8.63 -16.07
N THR A 105 4.95 8.94 -14.94
CA THR A 105 6.05 8.15 -14.38
C THR A 105 5.56 6.97 -13.55
N GLN A 106 4.27 6.95 -13.18
CA GLN A 106 3.64 5.92 -12.35
C GLN A 106 4.36 5.72 -11.01
N ALA A 107 4.83 6.83 -10.43
CA ALA A 107 5.58 6.88 -9.19
C ALA A 107 4.81 7.64 -8.11
N PHE A 108 5.01 7.24 -6.85
CA PHE A 108 4.46 7.98 -5.71
C PHE A 108 5.45 8.97 -5.13
N THR A 109 4.97 10.15 -4.77
CA THR A 109 5.70 11.11 -3.96
C THR A 109 5.00 11.21 -2.60
N LEU A 110 5.74 10.89 -1.54
CA LEU A 110 5.25 10.95 -0.17
C LEU A 110 5.85 12.15 0.55
N SER A 111 4.99 13.04 1.00
CA SER A 111 5.35 14.19 1.83
C SER A 111 4.63 14.06 3.17
N ILE A 112 4.69 12.88 3.80
CA ILE A 112 4.01 12.61 5.08
C ILE A 112 4.94 13.03 6.22
N PRO A 113 4.49 13.90 7.16
CA PRO A 113 5.30 14.28 8.32
C PRO A 113 5.76 13.05 9.12
N GLN A 114 7.05 13.00 9.44
CA GLN A 114 7.65 11.92 10.26
C GLN A 114 7.44 10.51 9.67
N TRP A 115 7.27 10.40 8.35
CA TRP A 115 7.23 9.10 7.69
C TRP A 115 8.51 8.31 7.95
N ARG A 116 8.35 7.01 8.23
CA ARG A 116 9.47 6.12 8.50
C ARG A 116 9.48 4.99 7.48
N PRO A 117 10.66 4.65 6.93
CA PRO A 117 10.78 3.49 6.05
C PRO A 117 10.41 2.22 6.79
N ASP A 118 9.69 1.35 6.10
CA ASP A 118 9.25 0.06 6.60
C ASP A 118 9.73 -1.05 5.67
N TRP A 119 10.35 -2.09 6.21
CA TRP A 119 10.82 -3.22 5.40
C TRP A 119 9.67 -3.93 4.67
N ARG A 120 8.44 -3.85 5.22
CA ARG A 120 7.25 -4.44 4.60
C ARG A 120 6.90 -3.79 3.27
N ASN A 121 7.41 -2.58 3.00
CA ASN A 121 7.18 -1.88 1.73
C ASN A 121 7.62 -2.70 0.51
N ILE A 122 8.57 -3.62 0.66
CA ILE A 122 9.01 -4.56 -0.39
C ILE A 122 7.84 -5.42 -0.91
N PHE A 123 6.83 -5.69 -0.07
CA PHE A 123 5.68 -6.53 -0.42
C PHE A 123 4.44 -5.72 -0.81
N PHE A 124 4.29 -4.52 -0.23
CA PHE A 124 3.10 -3.68 -0.44
C PHE A 124 3.25 -2.72 -1.61
N SER A 125 4.41 -2.06 -1.74
CA SER A 125 4.67 -1.11 -2.83
C SER A 125 5.03 -1.89 -4.09
N ASN A 126 4.30 -1.66 -5.18
CA ASN A 126 4.63 -2.24 -6.49
C ASN A 126 5.05 -1.18 -7.52
N THR A 127 5.21 0.05 -7.07
CA THR A 127 5.64 1.18 -7.89
C THR A 127 6.82 1.90 -7.25
N PRO A 128 7.65 2.58 -8.05
CA PRO A 128 8.66 3.50 -7.53
C PRO A 128 8.02 4.55 -6.60
N TYR A 129 8.78 4.98 -5.61
CA TYR A 129 8.36 6.08 -4.76
C TYR A 129 9.55 6.89 -4.27
N GLU A 130 9.28 8.16 -3.98
CA GLU A 130 10.19 9.07 -3.31
C GLU A 130 9.54 9.64 -2.04
N VAL A 131 10.38 10.02 -1.09
CA VAL A 131 9.94 10.65 0.16
C VAL A 131 10.58 12.01 0.23
N VAL A 132 9.74 13.04 0.24
CA VAL A 132 10.18 14.43 0.24
C VAL A 132 9.97 14.99 1.64
N PRO A 133 10.95 15.73 2.21
CA PRO A 133 10.75 16.40 3.49
C PRO A 133 9.56 17.36 3.40
N ASN A 134 8.63 17.26 4.34
CA ASN A 134 7.72 18.37 4.60
C ASN A 134 8.50 19.45 5.33
N GLY A 135 8.61 20.62 4.69
CA GLY A 135 9.08 21.86 5.31
C GLY A 135 8.08 22.42 6.31
#